data_AF-A0A2N9XP49-F1
#
_entry.id   AF-A0A2N9XP49-F1
#
_cell.length_a   1.000
_cell.length_b   1.000
_cell.length_c   1.000
_cell.angle_alpha   90.00
_cell.angle_beta   90.00
_cell.angle_gamma   90.00
#
_symmetry.space_group_name_H-M   'P 1'
#
loop_
_entity.id
_entity.type
_entity.pdbx_description
1 polymer ?
#
loop_
_entity_poly.entity_id
_entity_poly.type
_entity_poly.pdbx_seq_one_letter_code
_entity_poly.pdbx_strand_id
1 'polypeptide(L)'
;MLVRDVLSRYLQGIPAKNIEFITNDYKKPYILPERLAILLRFNISHSEKMIVLAVSVGVEIEIDVKYLDRKNIFFEIAEWFFAENEYQHFKALPGEHQKQRFFSLWSLKEAYIKACGKGLYIPLDEFWFSFLGDKLQMDRNSPEIRLLIGQSHMV
;
A
#
# COMPACT_ATOMS: atom_id res chain seq x y z
N MET A 1 -15.42 -11.92 -4.93
CA MET A 1 -15.64 -13.20 -4.23
C MET A 1 -14.67 -13.32 -3.05
N LEU A 2 -13.36 -13.36 -3.31
CA LEU A 2 -12.29 -13.46 -2.29
C LEU A 2 -12.52 -12.67 -0.98
N VAL A 3 -12.72 -11.35 -1.07
CA VAL A 3 -12.86 -10.49 0.12
C VAL A 3 -14.04 -10.92 0.99
N ARG A 4 -15.21 -11.18 0.39
CA ARG A 4 -16.40 -11.58 1.13
C ARG A 4 -16.21 -12.94 1.81
N ASP A 5 -15.58 -13.89 1.11
CA ASP A 5 -15.35 -15.22 1.65
C ASP A 5 -14.41 -15.19 2.85
N VAL A 6 -13.32 -14.42 2.77
CA VAL A 6 -12.38 -14.28 3.90
C VAL A 6 -13.05 -13.55 5.07
N LEU A 7 -13.71 -12.43 4.83
CA LEU A 7 -14.30 -11.62 5.92
C LEU A 7 -15.45 -12.37 6.62
N SER A 8 -16.22 -13.21 5.93
CA SER A 8 -17.27 -14.02 6.57
C SER A 8 -16.75 -14.99 7.63
N ARG A 9 -15.46 -15.35 7.60
CA ARG A 9 -14.83 -16.19 8.64
C ARG A 9 -14.59 -15.43 9.95
N TYR A 10 -14.47 -14.11 9.87
CA TYR A 10 -14.30 -13.23 11.02
C TYR A 10 -15.65 -12.69 11.53
N LEU A 11 -16.62 -12.56 10.63
CA LEU A 11 -17.96 -12.06 10.93
C LEU A 11 -18.93 -13.20 11.22
N GLN A 12 -18.80 -13.79 12.42
CA GLN A 12 -19.67 -14.89 12.85
C GLN A 12 -21.15 -14.55 12.64
N GLY A 13 -21.86 -15.44 11.96
CA GLY A 13 -23.29 -15.29 11.67
C GLY A 13 -23.64 -14.46 10.42
N ILE A 14 -22.66 -13.88 9.72
CA ILE A 14 -22.89 -13.13 8.48
C ILE A 14 -22.37 -13.93 7.27
N PRO A 15 -23.26 -14.49 6.41
CA PRO A 15 -22.85 -15.15 5.18
C PRO A 15 -22.10 -14.19 4.25
N ALA A 16 -21.09 -14.69 3.52
CA ALA A 16 -20.28 -13.90 2.58
C ALA A 16 -21.13 -13.01 1.64
N LYS A 17 -22.21 -13.56 1.08
CA LYS A 17 -23.14 -12.84 0.18
C LYS A 17 -23.87 -11.65 0.83
N ASN A 18 -24.00 -11.64 2.15
CA ASN A 18 -24.69 -10.59 2.92
C ASN A 18 -23.72 -9.51 3.42
N ILE A 19 -22.42 -9.61 3.10
CA ILE A 19 -21.45 -8.58 3.44
C ILE A 19 -21.61 -7.41 2.49
N GLU A 20 -22.08 -6.30 3.05
CA GLU A 20 -22.19 -5.00 2.40
C GLU A 20 -20.91 -4.19 2.64
N PHE A 21 -20.41 -3.58 1.56
CA PHE A 21 -19.29 -2.65 1.61
C PHE A 21 -19.80 -1.24 1.37
N ILE A 22 -19.24 -0.29 2.09
CA ILE A 22 -19.38 1.13 1.78
C ILE A 22 -18.00 1.71 1.50
N THR A 23 -17.96 2.90 0.90
CA THR A 23 -16.71 3.58 0.59
C THR A 23 -16.66 4.96 1.24
N ASN A 24 -15.45 5.43 1.54
CA ASN A 24 -15.26 6.82 1.96
C ASN A 24 -15.24 7.72 0.71
N ASP A 25 -15.05 9.03 0.91
CA ASP A 25 -14.96 10.02 -0.18
C ASP A 25 -13.83 9.72 -1.19
N TYR A 26 -12.88 8.87 -0.81
CA TYR A 26 -11.73 8.45 -1.59
C TYR A 26 -11.83 7.02 -2.12
N LYS A 27 -13.05 6.44 -2.13
CA LYS A 27 -13.35 5.10 -2.65
C LYS A 27 -12.69 3.93 -1.88
N LYS A 28 -12.10 4.17 -0.70
CA LYS A 28 -11.58 3.11 0.17
C LYS A 28 -12.75 2.29 0.72
N PRO A 29 -12.83 0.97 0.44
CA PRO A 29 -13.94 0.14 0.92
C PRO A 29 -13.77 -0.21 2.39
N TYR A 30 -14.87 -0.24 3.14
CA TYR A 30 -14.92 -0.72 4.52
C TYR A 30 -16.28 -1.32 4.86
N ILE A 31 -16.35 -2.03 5.98
CA ILE A 31 -17.60 -2.54 6.55
C ILE A 31 -18.03 -1.58 7.66
N LEU A 32 -19.33 -1.26 7.72
CA LEU A 32 -19.89 -0.41 8.77
C LEU A 32 -19.65 -1.00 10.17
N PRO A 33 -19.02 -0.26 11.11
CA PRO A 33 -18.71 -0.77 12.45
C PRO A 33 -19.95 -1.23 13.22
N GLU A 34 -21.09 -0.56 13.02
CA GLU A 34 -22.36 -0.85 13.69
C GLU A 34 -22.91 -2.25 13.38
N ARG A 35 -22.43 -2.90 12.30
CA ARG A 35 -22.80 -4.26 11.93
C ARG A 35 -21.85 -5.33 12.47
N LEU A 36 -20.84 -4.96 13.26
CA LEU A 36 -19.77 -5.87 13.65
C LEU A 36 -19.64 -5.96 15.17
N ALA A 37 -19.53 -7.19 15.67
CA ALA A 37 -19.10 -7.45 17.05
C ALA A 37 -17.61 -7.14 17.26
N ILE A 38 -16.84 -6.97 16.18
CA ILE A 38 -15.40 -6.70 16.18
C ILE A 38 -15.06 -5.57 15.20
N LEU A 39 -14.11 -4.69 15.55
CA LEU A 39 -13.66 -3.62 14.66
C LEU A 39 -12.73 -4.17 13.57
N LEU A 40 -13.32 -4.83 12.56
CA LEU A 40 -12.60 -5.47 11.46
C LEU A 40 -12.19 -4.43 10.41
N ARG A 41 -10.90 -4.39 10.08
CA ARG A 41 -10.35 -3.61 8.97
C ARG A 41 -9.77 -4.56 7.92
N PHE A 42 -9.79 -4.12 6.67
CA PHE A 42 -9.16 -4.87 5.59
C PHE A 42 -8.64 -3.93 4.51
N ASN A 43 -7.65 -4.39 3.78
CA ASN A 43 -7.19 -3.76 2.55
C ASN A 43 -6.85 -4.83 1.52
N ILE A 44 -7.15 -4.56 0.25
CA ILE A 44 -6.85 -5.46 -0.86
C ILE A 44 -5.98 -4.74 -1.88
N SER A 45 -4.93 -5.42 -2.34
CA SER A 45 -4.15 -5.01 -3.49
C SER A 45 -3.98 -6.19 -4.43
N HIS A 46 -3.79 -5.89 -5.71
CA HIS A 46 -3.58 -6.90 -6.74
C HIS A 46 -2.57 -6.41 -7.77
N SER A 47 -1.84 -7.35 -8.33
CA SER A 47 -0.94 -7.20 -9.46
C SER A 47 -1.22 -8.32 -10.45
N GLU A 48 -0.50 -8.33 -11.59
CA GLU A 48 -0.78 -9.27 -12.69
C GLU A 48 -0.83 -10.75 -12.27
N LYS A 49 -0.02 -11.15 -11.27
CA LYS A 49 0.09 -12.55 -10.83
C LYS A 49 -0.32 -12.80 -9.37
N MET A 50 -0.74 -11.77 -8.63
CA MET A 50 -0.98 -11.89 -7.19
C MET A 50 -2.11 -11.00 -6.73
N ILE A 51 -2.97 -11.53 -5.85
CA ILE A 51 -3.91 -10.75 -5.04
C ILE A 51 -3.50 -10.93 -3.59
N VAL A 52 -3.41 -9.83 -2.85
CA VAL A 52 -3.13 -9.85 -1.42
C VAL A 52 -4.27 -9.15 -0.70
N LEU A 53 -4.80 -9.81 0.33
CA LEU A 53 -5.81 -9.28 1.24
C LEU A 53 -5.23 -9.27 2.64
N ALA A 54 -5.10 -8.08 3.21
CA ALA A 54 -4.74 -7.89 4.60
C ALA A 54 -6.00 -7.70 5.44
N VAL A 55 -6.06 -8.35 6.61
CA VAL A 55 -7.18 -8.25 7.55
C VAL A 55 -6.61 -8.01 8.94
N SER A 56 -7.19 -7.07 9.68
CA SER A 56 -6.77 -6.73 11.04
C SER A 56 -7.98 -6.42 11.92
N VAL A 57 -7.78 -6.50 13.24
CA VAL A 57 -8.79 -6.14 14.25
C VAL A 57 -8.27 -4.95 15.04
N GLY A 58 -9.04 -3.87 15.11
CA GLY A 58 -8.74 -2.70 15.94
C GLY A 58 -7.64 -1.77 15.42
N VAL A 59 -7.01 -2.07 14.28
CA VAL A 59 -5.89 -1.29 13.71
C VAL A 59 -6.10 -1.11 12.22
N GLU A 60 -5.89 0.10 11.70
CA GLU A 60 -5.86 0.34 10.25
C GLU A 60 -4.72 -0.45 9.60
N ILE A 61 -4.99 -1.04 8.44
CA ILE A 61 -4.01 -1.84 7.70
C ILE A 61 -4.08 -1.49 6.22
N GLU A 62 -2.92 -1.39 5.60
CA GLU A 62 -2.78 -1.13 4.17
C GLU A 62 -1.77 -2.09 3.58
N ILE A 63 -2.09 -2.60 2.38
CA ILE A 63 -1.20 -3.48 1.65
C ILE A 63 -1.11 -3.06 0.21
N ASP A 64 0.06 -3.25 -0.37
CA ASP A 64 0.27 -3.03 -1.79
C ASP A 64 1.19 -4.10 -2.38
N VAL A 65 0.82 -4.61 -3.55
CA VAL A 65 1.63 -5.56 -4.31
C VAL A 65 1.79 -5.05 -5.73
N LYS A 66 3.01 -5.16 -6.27
CA LYS A 66 3.35 -4.77 -7.63
C LYS A 66 4.09 -5.91 -8.33
N TYR A 67 3.74 -6.18 -9.58
CA TYR A 67 4.41 -7.16 -10.41
C TYR A 67 5.57 -6.48 -11.17
N LEU A 68 6.78 -7.02 -11.02
CA LEU A 68 8.01 -6.32 -11.38
C LEU A 68 8.39 -6.44 -12.87
N ASP A 69 7.49 -6.69 -13.82
CA ASP A 69 7.90 -7.11 -15.18
C ASP A 69 7.82 -6.04 -16.28
N ARG A 70 7.41 -4.82 -15.93
CA ARG A 70 7.34 -3.73 -16.92
C ARG A 70 8.70 -3.06 -17.07
N LYS A 71 9.44 -3.41 -18.12
CA LYS A 71 10.64 -2.67 -18.52
C LYS A 71 10.22 -1.25 -18.98
N ASN A 72 10.91 -0.24 -18.44
CA ASN A 72 10.99 1.16 -18.90
C ASN A 72 9.97 2.20 -18.40
N ILE A 73 8.80 1.86 -17.88
CA ILE A 73 7.84 2.89 -17.41
C ILE A 73 8.25 3.50 -16.06
N PHE A 74 9.13 2.83 -15.32
CA PHE A 74 9.46 3.23 -13.94
C PHE A 74 10.23 4.54 -13.83
N PHE A 75 10.99 4.95 -14.86
CA PHE A 75 11.68 6.25 -14.86
C PHE A 75 10.71 7.42 -15.01
N GLU A 76 9.75 7.33 -15.93
CA GLU A 76 8.72 8.36 -16.14
C GLU A 76 7.83 8.51 -14.90
N ILE A 77 7.42 7.39 -14.30
CA ILE A 77 6.65 7.41 -13.05
C ILE A 77 7.49 8.02 -11.91
N ALA A 78 8.76 7.64 -11.78
CA ALA A 78 9.61 8.19 -10.74
C ALA A 78 9.80 9.72 -10.92
N GLU A 79 9.97 10.19 -12.15
CA GLU A 79 10.14 11.61 -12.46
C GLU A 79 8.90 12.43 -12.08
N TRP A 80 7.70 11.88 -12.26
CA TRP A 80 6.45 12.62 -11.97
C TRP A 80 5.98 12.53 -10.52
N PHE A 81 6.31 11.44 -9.81
CA PHE A 81 5.70 11.14 -8.51
C PHE A 81 6.69 11.02 -7.35
N PHE A 82 8.00 10.99 -7.60
CA PHE A 82 8.98 10.97 -6.50
C PHE A 82 9.36 12.38 -6.13
N ALA A 83 9.66 12.58 -4.84
CA ALA A 83 10.28 13.82 -4.41
C ALA A 83 11.65 13.96 -5.10
N GLU A 84 12.08 15.18 -5.36
CA GLU A 84 13.32 15.46 -6.10
C GLU A 84 14.53 14.70 -5.52
N ASN A 85 14.66 14.66 -4.19
CA ASN A 85 15.73 13.93 -3.51
C ASN A 85 15.66 12.41 -3.70
N GLU A 86 14.47 11.82 -3.76
CA GLU A 86 14.27 10.39 -4.04
C GLU A 86 14.61 10.09 -5.50
N TYR A 87 14.14 10.92 -6.43
CA TYR A 87 14.38 10.75 -7.85
C TYR A 87 15.87 10.81 -8.18
N GLN A 88 16.60 11.79 -7.63
CA GLN A 88 18.04 11.92 -7.84
C GLN A 88 18.81 10.70 -7.26
N HIS A 89 18.47 10.23 -6.06
CA HIS A 89 19.08 9.03 -5.51
C HIS A 89 18.76 7.78 -6.32
N PHE A 90 17.50 7.61 -6.74
CA PHE A 90 17.07 6.51 -7.58
C PHE A 90 17.84 6.49 -8.90
N LYS A 91 17.98 7.64 -9.57
CA LYS A 91 18.69 7.78 -10.85
C LYS A 91 20.20 7.51 -10.72
N ALA A 92 20.79 7.83 -9.57
CA ALA A 92 22.21 7.60 -9.29
C ALA A 92 22.56 6.13 -9.01
N LEU A 93 21.58 5.24 -8.78
CA LEU A 93 21.85 3.83 -8.56
C LEU A 93 22.31 3.11 -9.84
N PRO A 94 23.14 2.06 -9.73
CA PRO A 94 23.41 1.16 -10.85
C PRO A 94 22.12 0.54 -11.40
N GLY A 95 22.05 0.32 -12.72
CA GLY A 95 20.84 -0.14 -13.42
C GLY A 95 20.15 -1.36 -12.78
N GLU A 96 20.92 -2.33 -12.30
CA GLU A 96 20.44 -3.53 -11.61
C GLU A 96 19.64 -3.21 -10.32
N HIS A 97 19.99 -2.12 -9.62
CA HIS A 97 19.36 -1.71 -8.36
C HIS A 97 18.24 -0.69 -8.54
N GLN A 98 18.21 0.04 -9.66
CA GLN A 98 17.20 1.06 -9.95
C GLN A 98 15.79 0.47 -9.87
N LYS A 99 15.58 -0.67 -10.54
CA LYS A 99 14.27 -1.32 -10.58
C LYS A 99 13.75 -1.69 -9.19
N GLN A 100 14.58 -2.35 -8.39
CA GLN A 100 14.23 -2.72 -7.02
C GLN A 100 13.94 -1.49 -6.15
N ARG A 101 14.74 -0.42 -6.29
CA ARG A 101 14.54 0.84 -5.56
C ARG A 101 13.23 1.52 -5.95
N PHE A 102 12.91 1.59 -7.25
CA PHE A 102 11.65 2.15 -7.72
C PHE A 102 10.46 1.47 -7.06
N PHE A 103 10.39 0.14 -7.11
CA PHE A 103 9.25 -0.58 -6.53
C PHE A 103 9.19 -0.44 -5.01
N SER A 104 10.33 -0.37 -4.34
CA SER A 104 10.37 -0.09 -2.89
C SER A 104 9.78 1.28 -2.57
N LEU A 105 10.21 2.34 -3.27
CA LEU A 105 9.71 3.70 -3.09
C LEU A 105 8.22 3.83 -3.47
N TRP A 106 7.84 3.25 -4.61
CA TRP A 106 6.45 3.27 -5.08
C TRP A 106 5.51 2.57 -4.08
N SER A 107 5.89 1.38 -3.59
CA SER A 107 5.09 0.66 -2.60
C SER A 107 4.98 1.42 -1.27
N LEU A 108 6.03 2.11 -0.83
CA LEU A 108 5.97 2.97 0.36
C LEU A 108 5.02 4.15 0.18
N LYS A 109 5.10 4.84 -0.97
CA LYS A 109 4.21 5.95 -1.31
C LYS A 109 2.75 5.51 -1.35
N GLU A 110 2.46 4.40 -2.01
CA GLU A 110 1.13 3.79 -2.05
C GLU A 110 0.63 3.41 -0.65
N ALA A 111 1.44 2.74 0.15
CA ALA A 111 1.08 2.37 1.51
C ALA A 111 0.76 3.60 2.37
N TYR A 112 1.56 4.67 2.26
CA TYR A 112 1.34 5.91 2.97
C TYR A 112 0.03 6.61 2.55
N ILE A 113 -0.21 6.80 1.25
CA ILE A 113 -1.42 7.51 0.80
C ILE A 113 -2.70 6.71 1.10
N LYS A 114 -2.61 5.38 1.09
CA LYS A 114 -3.70 4.51 1.51
C LYS A 114 -3.94 4.61 3.01
N ALA A 115 -2.89 4.69 3.83
CA ALA A 115 -3.00 4.79 5.28
C ALA A 115 -3.62 6.13 5.70
N CYS A 116 -3.27 7.20 4.99
CA CYS A 116 -3.94 8.50 5.12
C CYS A 116 -5.38 8.51 4.59
N GLY A 117 -5.77 7.50 3.81
CA GLY A 117 -7.12 7.30 3.30
C GLY A 117 -7.53 8.25 2.18
N LYS A 118 -6.62 9.10 1.67
CA LYS A 118 -6.88 10.14 0.66
C LYS A 118 -6.48 9.73 -0.75
N GLY A 119 -5.78 8.61 -0.93
CA GLY A 119 -5.31 8.16 -2.25
C GLY A 119 -4.43 9.22 -2.94
N LEU A 120 -4.54 9.33 -4.27
CA LEU A 120 -3.73 10.26 -5.09
C LEU A 120 -4.05 11.75 -4.89
N TYR A 121 -4.97 12.11 -4.00
CA TYR A 121 -5.15 13.51 -3.58
C TYR A 121 -4.01 14.00 -2.68
N ILE A 122 -3.16 13.09 -2.20
CA ILE A 122 -1.90 13.46 -1.54
C ILE A 122 -0.84 13.62 -2.64
N PRO A 123 -0.21 14.81 -2.78
CA PRO A 123 0.88 15.02 -3.72
C PRO A 123 2.07 14.14 -3.33
N LEU A 124 2.39 13.20 -4.21
CA LEU A 124 3.40 12.17 -3.96
C LEU A 124 4.82 12.72 -3.94
N ASP A 125 5.05 13.85 -4.58
CA ASP A 125 6.31 14.59 -4.67
C ASP A 125 6.59 15.49 -3.46
N GLU A 126 5.60 15.76 -2.60
CA GLU A 126 5.74 16.61 -1.40
C GLU A 126 6.29 15.86 -0.17
N PHE A 127 6.43 14.53 -0.23
CA PHE A 127 7.02 13.74 0.85
C PHE A 127 7.99 12.69 0.31
N TRP A 128 8.94 12.28 1.16
CA TRP A 128 10.04 11.43 0.74
C TRP A 128 10.36 10.33 1.74
N PHE A 129 10.98 9.29 1.22
CA PHE A 129 11.59 8.20 1.96
C PHE A 129 13.09 8.12 1.68
N SER A 130 13.88 7.77 2.71
CA SER A 130 15.30 7.49 2.57
C SER A 130 15.66 6.16 3.20
N PHE A 131 16.68 5.53 2.63
CA PHE A 131 17.24 4.27 3.08
C PHE A 131 18.64 4.53 3.63
N LEU A 132 18.75 4.53 4.97
CA LEU A 132 20.02 4.67 5.68
C LEU A 132 20.43 3.28 6.21
N GLY A 133 21.14 2.54 5.36
CA GLY A 133 21.39 1.11 5.59
C GLY A 133 20.06 0.34 5.57
N ASP A 134 19.81 -0.44 6.62
CA ASP A 134 18.56 -1.20 6.80
C ASP A 134 17.40 -0.36 7.37
N LYS A 135 17.66 0.91 7.71
CA LYS A 135 16.66 1.80 8.31
C LYS A 135 15.93 2.60 7.23
N LEU A 136 14.62 2.47 7.22
CA LEU A 136 13.71 3.35 6.48
C LEU A 136 13.46 4.63 7.29
N GLN A 137 13.63 5.79 6.66
CA GLN A 137 13.21 7.08 7.17
C GLN A 137 12.17 7.70 6.25
N MET A 138 11.26 8.47 6.81
CA MET A 138 10.26 9.27 6.10
C MET A 138 10.39 10.72 6.56
N ASP A 139 9.92 11.66 5.73
CA ASP A 139 9.78 13.05 6.13
C ASP A 139 9.07 13.21 7.49
N ARG A 140 9.63 14.04 8.38
CA ARG A 140 9.21 14.18 9.78
C ARG A 140 7.88 14.90 9.97
N ASN A 141 7.33 15.50 8.92
CA ASN A 141 6.03 16.19 8.97
C ASN A 141 4.83 15.25 8.77
N SER A 142 5.07 13.96 8.58
CA SER A 142 4.03 12.97 8.34
C SER A 142 3.49 12.37 9.66
N PRO A 143 2.20 11.99 9.73
CA PRO A 143 1.59 11.37 10.91
C PRO A 143 2.35 10.10 11.37
N GLU A 144 2.17 9.67 12.62
CA GLU A 144 2.80 8.47 13.22
C GLU A 144 2.36 7.15 12.53
N ILE A 145 2.72 6.96 11.27
CA ILE A 145 2.45 5.78 10.47
C ILE A 145 3.71 4.93 10.46
N ARG A 146 3.61 3.68 10.96
CA ARG A 146 4.70 2.70 10.87
C ARG A 146 4.61 1.95 9.55
N LEU A 147 5.63 2.07 8.71
CA LEU A 147 5.74 1.37 7.43
C LEU A 147 6.79 0.25 7.52
N LEU A 148 6.50 -0.90 6.91
CA LEU A 148 7.39 -2.05 6.83
C LEU A 148 7.52 -2.48 5.36
N ILE A 149 8.72 -2.89 4.95
CA ILE A 149 8.98 -3.43 3.61
C ILE A 149 9.31 -4.92 3.76
N GLY A 150 8.54 -5.77 3.07
CA GLY A 150 8.86 -7.18 2.91
C GLY A 150 9.36 -7.45 1.49
N GLN A 151 10.37 -8.30 1.35
CA GLN A 151 10.74 -8.89 0.05
C GLN A 151 10.34 -10.36 0.07
N SER A 152 9.57 -10.79 -0.94
CA SER A 152 9.32 -12.21 -1.17
C SER A 152 10.35 -12.71 -2.17
N HIS A 153 11.23 -13.62 -1.73
CA HIS A 153 11.99 -14.44 -2.66
C HIS A 153 11.03 -15.50 -3.20
N MET A 154 10.70 -15.41 -4.50
CA MET A 154 10.12 -16.58 -5.16
C MET A 154 11.19 -17.67 -5.14
N VAL A 155 10.92 -18.73 -4.38
CA VAL A 155 11.63 -20.01 -4.47
C VAL A 155 11.20 -20.71 -5.76
#